data_AF-A0AAN8T047-F1
#
_entry.id   AF-A0AAN8T047-F1
#
_cell.length_a   1.000
_cell.length_b   1.000
_cell.length_c   1.000
_cell.angle_alpha   90.00
_cell.angle_beta   90.00
_cell.angle_gamma   90.00
#
_symmetry.space_group_name_H-M   'P 1'
#
loop_
_entity.id
_entity.type
_entity.pdbx_description
1 polymer ?
#
loop_
_entity_poly.entity_id
_entity_poly.type
_entity_poly.pdbx_seq_one_letter_code
_entity_poly.pdbx_strand_id
1 'polypeptide(L)'
;MVKVLHHLKSCLFSYIYASPDLNTIMNLYVELCQIALTHKIDWVIRGDFNEVLHAKEKLGGPSINNSLIDHLRNCLIKYGMVDLGYKGYKYN
;
A
#
# COMPACT_ATOMS: atom_id res chain seq x y z
N MET A 1 28.32 -5.87 -30.16
CA MET A 1 27.71 -6.76 -29.14
C MET A 1 27.49 -5.92 -27.89
N VAL A 2 26.27 -5.47 -27.61
CA VAL A 2 25.95 -4.66 -26.42
C VAL A 2 25.73 -5.62 -25.25
N LYS A 3 26.60 -5.58 -24.24
CA LYS A 3 26.37 -6.28 -22.99
C LYS A 3 25.44 -5.43 -22.13
N VAL A 4 24.18 -5.83 -22.02
CA VAL A 4 23.27 -5.29 -21.00
C VAL A 4 23.74 -5.85 -19.66
N LEU A 5 24.35 -5.01 -18.84
CA LEU A 5 24.67 -5.35 -17.46
C LEU A 5 23.34 -5.41 -16.70
N HIS A 6 22.81 -6.62 -16.46
CA HIS A 6 21.73 -6.79 -15.50
C HIS A 6 22.27 -6.42 -14.12
N HIS A 7 22.10 -5.16 -13.72
CA HIS A 7 22.16 -4.83 -12.31
C HIS A 7 21.08 -5.68 -11.63
N LEU A 8 21.50 -6.64 -10.79
CA LEU A 8 20.60 -7.40 -9.94
C LEU A 8 19.94 -6.39 -8.98
N LYS A 9 18.83 -5.78 -9.40
CA LYS A 9 18.01 -4.96 -8.52
C LYS A 9 17.25 -5.90 -7.61
N SER A 10 17.55 -5.84 -6.33
CA SER A 10 16.76 -6.48 -5.29
C SER A 10 15.55 -5.62 -4.96
N CYS A 11 14.41 -6.25 -4.70
CA CYS A 11 13.17 -5.61 -4.32
C CYS A 11 12.57 -6.38 -3.14
N LEU A 12 12.03 -5.65 -2.17
CA LEU A 12 11.18 -6.22 -1.13
C LEU A 12 9.79 -6.46 -1.72
N PHE A 13 9.23 -7.64 -1.51
CA PHE A 13 7.84 -7.93 -1.88
C PHE A 13 7.08 -8.38 -0.65
N SER A 14 5.97 -7.71 -0.35
CA SER A 14 5.10 -8.03 0.79
C SER A 14 3.69 -8.31 0.30
N TYR A 15 3.10 -9.39 0.80
CA TYR A 15 1.68 -9.71 0.61
C TYR A 15 0.96 -9.60 1.96
N ILE A 16 0.01 -8.69 2.08
CA ILE A 16 -0.66 -8.35 3.33
C ILE A 16 -2.12 -8.81 3.30
N TYR A 17 -2.58 -9.40 4.40
CA TYR A 17 -4.00 -9.58 4.68
C TYR A 17 -4.30 -8.83 5.97
N ALA A 18 -4.92 -7.66 5.86
CA ALA A 18 -5.16 -6.79 7.01
C ALA A 18 -6.45 -7.16 7.74
N SER A 19 -6.47 -6.96 9.05
CA SER A 19 -7.69 -7.08 9.86
C SER A 19 -8.63 -5.90 9.57
N PRO A 20 -9.96 -6.09 9.55
CA PRO A 20 -10.94 -5.00 9.47
C PRO A 20 -11.07 -4.21 10.78
N ASP A 21 -10.43 -4.66 11.86
CA ASP A 21 -10.41 -3.92 13.13
C ASP A 21 -9.57 -2.64 13.00
N LEU A 22 -10.18 -1.50 13.36
CA LEU A 22 -9.58 -0.18 13.22
C LEU A 22 -8.26 -0.04 14.00
N ASN A 23 -8.17 -0.59 15.20
CA ASN A 23 -6.94 -0.48 15.99
C ASN A 23 -5.80 -1.29 15.36
N THR A 24 -6.11 -2.50 14.89
CA THR A 24 -5.16 -3.39 14.23
C THR A 24 -4.66 -2.78 12.92
N ILE A 25 -5.54 -2.21 12.10
CA ILE A 25 -5.13 -1.61 10.82
C ILE A 25 -4.34 -0.32 10.99
N MET A 26 -4.64 0.48 12.03
CA MET A 26 -3.83 1.65 12.37
C MET A 26 -2.40 1.25 12.71
N ASN A 27 -2.22 0.20 13.53
CA ASN A 27 -0.89 -0.29 13.88
C ASN A 27 -0.14 -0.82 12.65
N LEU A 28 -0.81 -1.58 11.79
CA LEU A 28 -0.25 -2.03 10.51
C LEU A 28 0.27 -0.86 9.68
N TYR A 29 -0.52 0.21 9.53
CA TYR A 29 -0.11 1.38 8.75
C TYR A 29 1.09 2.12 9.35
N VAL A 30 1.18 2.23 10.67
CA VAL A 30 2.35 2.78 11.35
C VAL A 30 3.60 1.93 11.08
N GLU A 31 3.48 0.61 11.14
CA GLU A 31 4.58 -0.31 10.85
C GLU A 31 5.05 -0.22 9.39
N LEU A 32 4.12 -0.16 8.42
CA LEU A 32 4.46 0.00 7.01
C LEU A 32 5.21 1.32 6.75
N CYS A 33 4.78 2.41 7.40
CA CYS A 33 5.49 3.69 7.38
C CYS A 33 6.91 3.60 7.95
N GLN A 34 7.09 2.85 9.04
CA GLN A 34 8.41 2.64 9.63
C GLN A 34 9.31 1.81 8.70
N ILE A 35 8.78 0.77 8.06
CA ILE A 35 9.52 -0.05 7.08
C ILE A 35 9.93 0.79 5.87
N ALA A 36 9.03 1.63 5.33
CA ALA A 36 9.34 2.54 4.23
C ALA A 36 10.44 3.55 4.60
N LEU A 37 10.45 4.02 5.85
CA LEU A 37 11.47 4.94 6.35
C LEU A 37 12.84 4.26 6.49
N THR A 38 12.89 3.01 6.99
CA THR A 38 14.15 2.32 7.29
C THR A 38 14.78 1.63 6.08
N HIS A 39 13.96 1.14 5.14
CA HIS A 39 14.43 0.39 3.98
C HIS A 39 14.35 1.23 2.70
N LYS A 40 15.51 1.58 2.14
CA LYS A 40 15.62 2.31 0.85
C LYS A 40 15.71 1.39 -0.37
N ILE A 41 15.14 0.18 -0.27
CA ILE A 41 15.06 -0.78 -1.38
C ILE A 41 13.75 -0.59 -2.12
N ASP A 42 13.72 -0.89 -3.42
CA ASP A 42 12.45 -0.94 -4.17
C ASP A 42 11.48 -1.87 -3.41
N TRP A 43 10.29 -1.38 -3.07
CA TRP A 43 9.31 -2.13 -2.26
C TRP A 43 7.95 -2.19 -2.96
N VAL A 44 7.48 -3.41 -3.20
CA VAL A 44 6.14 -3.67 -3.70
C VAL A 44 5.30 -4.28 -2.59
N ILE A 45 4.21 -3.61 -2.25
CA ILE A 45 3.20 -4.11 -1.33
C ILE A 45 1.95 -4.46 -2.13
N ARG A 46 1.44 -5.66 -1.91
CA ARG A 46 0.14 -6.09 -2.43
C ARG A 46 -0.64 -6.76 -1.31
N GLY A 47 -1.95 -6.87 -1.44
CA GLY A 47 -2.74 -7.54 -0.43
C GLY A 47 -4.22 -7.26 -0.50
N ASP A 48 -4.92 -7.82 0.46
CA ASP A 48 -6.26 -7.39 0.83
C ASP A 48 -6.15 -6.60 2.13
N PHE A 49 -6.33 -5.28 2.02
CA PHE A 49 -6.23 -4.38 3.16
C PHE A 49 -7.54 -4.28 3.94
N ASN A 50 -8.64 -4.91 3.48
CA ASN A 50 -9.98 -4.82 4.09
C ASN A 50 -10.48 -3.38 4.35
N GLU A 51 -9.81 -2.38 3.78
CA GLU A 51 -10.16 -0.97 3.86
C GLU A 51 -9.96 -0.31 2.49
N VAL A 52 -10.82 0.66 2.22
CA VAL A 52 -10.84 1.39 0.96
C VAL A 52 -9.92 2.59 1.07
N LEU A 53 -8.82 2.57 0.31
CA LEU A 53 -7.86 3.68 0.28
C LEU A 53 -8.45 4.93 -0.33
N HIS A 54 -9.54 4.87 -1.09
CA HIS A 54 -10.28 6.02 -1.61
C HIS A 54 -11.79 5.85 -1.49
N ALA A 55 -12.50 6.95 -1.21
CA ALA A 55 -13.97 6.98 -1.19
C ALA A 55 -14.64 6.43 -2.46
N LYS A 56 -14.01 6.64 -3.62
CA LYS A 56 -14.47 6.14 -4.92
C LYS A 56 -14.45 4.61 -5.06
N GLU A 57 -13.75 3.90 -4.18
CA GLU A 57 -13.64 2.43 -4.21
C GLU A 57 -14.80 1.76 -3.48
N LYS A 58 -15.56 2.52 -2.68
CA LYS A 58 -16.68 2.01 -1.90
C LYS A 58 -18.01 2.34 -2.58
N LEU A 59 -18.86 1.33 -2.77
CA LEU A 59 -20.26 1.51 -3.15
C LEU A 59 -21.14 1.37 -1.90
N GLY A 60 -21.50 2.50 -1.27
CA GLY A 60 -22.34 2.54 -0.06
C GLY A 60 -21.60 2.26 1.26
N GLY A 61 -22.35 2.04 2.35
CA GLY A 61 -21.81 1.77 3.69
C GLY A 61 -21.33 3.01 4.47
N PRO A 62 -20.74 2.81 5.68
CA PRO A 62 -20.28 3.91 6.53
C PRO A 62 -19.22 4.77 5.86
N SER A 63 -19.22 6.07 6.16
CA SER A 63 -18.20 7.01 5.70
C SER A 63 -16.81 6.55 6.13
N ILE A 64 -15.85 6.68 5.23
CA ILE A 64 -14.47 6.29 5.49
C ILE A 64 -13.84 7.28 6.49
N ASN A 65 -12.95 6.78 7.36
CA ASN A 65 -12.13 7.64 8.19
C ASN A 65 -11.07 8.35 7.34
N ASN A 66 -11.46 9.45 6.71
CA ASN A 66 -10.61 10.22 5.80
C ASN A 66 -9.29 10.65 6.47
N SER A 67 -9.31 11.02 7.75
CA SER A 67 -8.11 11.47 8.45
C SER A 67 -7.04 10.37 8.55
N LEU A 68 -7.45 9.12 8.82
CA LEU A 68 -6.51 8.00 8.92
C LEU A 68 -5.89 7.68 7.55
N ILE A 69 -6.74 7.62 6.53
CA ILE A 69 -6.32 7.34 5.17
C ILE A 69 -5.41 8.44 4.64
N ASP A 70 -5.74 9.70 4.91
CA ASP A 70 -4.92 10.82 4.49
C ASP A 70 -3.55 10.78 5.18
N HIS A 71 -3.48 10.38 6.46
CA HIS A 71 -2.21 10.19 7.15
C HIS A 71 -1.35 9.11 6.50
N LEU A 72 -1.94 7.95 6.20
CA LEU A 72 -1.25 6.87 5.50
C LEU A 72 -0.81 7.30 4.10
N ARG A 73 -1.71 7.85 3.28
CA ARG A 73 -1.38 8.32 1.93
C ARG A 73 -0.24 9.32 1.96
N ASN A 74 -0.29 10.30 2.88
CA ASN A 74 0.77 11.29 3.03
C ASN A 74 2.10 10.65 3.42
N CYS A 75 2.08 9.64 4.29
CA CYS A 75 3.27 8.87 4.64
C CYS A 75 3.83 8.11 3.42
N LEU A 76 2.99 7.35 2.71
CA LEU A 76 3.38 6.59 1.52
C LEU A 76 3.94 7.51 0.43
N ILE A 77 3.27 8.63 0.15
CA ILE A 77 3.71 9.66 -0.80
C ILE A 77 5.07 10.24 -0.36
N LYS A 78 5.24 10.55 0.93
CA LYS A 78 6.49 11.10 1.47
C LYS A 78 7.69 10.18 1.21
N TYR A 79 7.48 8.87 1.21
CA TYR A 79 8.52 7.88 0.93
C TYR A 79 8.53 7.38 -0.51
N GLY A 80 7.85 8.08 -1.43
CA GLY A 80 7.87 7.77 -2.86
C GLY A 80 7.08 6.51 -3.25
N MET A 81 6.22 6.00 -2.37
CA MET A 81 5.33 4.90 -2.70
C MET A 81 4.17 5.42 -3.54
N VAL A 82 3.83 4.65 -4.58
CA VAL A 82 2.81 5.00 -5.56
C VAL A 82 1.80 3.86 -5.65
N ASP A 83 0.51 4.21 -5.64
CA ASP A 83 -0.55 3.26 -5.95
C ASP A 83 -0.49 2.88 -7.45
N LEU A 84 -0.37 1.59 -7.72
CA LEU A 84 -0.33 1.04 -9.08
C LEU A 84 -1.73 0.96 -9.73
N GLY A 85 -2.80 1.30 -9.00
CA GLY A 85 -4.15 1.46 -9.52
C GLY A 85 -4.82 0.14 -9.87
N TYR A 86 -4.72 -0.85 -8.97
CA TYR A 86 -5.40 -2.13 -9.16
C TYR A 86 -6.89 -1.93 -9.40
N LYS A 87 -7.40 -2.53 -10.47
CA LYS A 87 -8.83 -2.61 -10.77
C LYS A 87 -9.23 -4.07 -10.66
N GLY A 88 -10.26 -4.35 -9.87
CA GLY A 88 -10.81 -5.70 -9.69
C GLY A 88 -11.16 -6.36 -11.03
N TYR A 89 -11.27 -7.70 -11.01
CA TYR A 89 -11.69 -8.45 -12.19
C TYR A 89 -13.07 -7.99 -12.66
N LYS A 90 -13.20 -7.80 -13.98
CA LYS A 90 -14.41 -7.24 -14.62
C LYS A 90 -15.62 -8.21 -14.63
N TYR A 91 -15.45 -9.43 -14.14
CA TYR A 91 -16.39 -10.54 -14.31
C TYR A 91 -16.70 -11.29 -13.00
N ASN A 92 -16.73 -10.58 -11.87
CA ASN A 92 -17.28 -11.10 -10.61
C ASN A 92 -18.73 -10.63 -10.45
#